data_AF-A0A3M6XSE2-F1
#
_entry.id   AF-A0A3M6XSE2-F1
#
_cell.length_a   1.000
_cell.length_b   1.000
_cell.length_c   1.000
_cell.angle_alpha   90.00
_cell.angle_beta   90.00
_cell.angle_gamma   90.00
#
_symmetry.space_group_name_H-M   'P 1'
#
loop_
_entity.id
_entity.type
_entity.pdbx_description
1 polymer ?
#
loop_
_entity_poly.entity_id
_entity_poly.type
_entity_poly.pdbx_seq_one_letter_code
_entity_poly.pdbx_strand_id
1 'polypeptide(L)'
;MTGFRGLADRVRRIKGQPDASNPRNQAQVEALDRRIRRSINAFQQTESQFRREVQEQQRRQYLIVRPDATEQELQEATEAGGDQQIFQQALLNADRRGQAQSALRNVRERHEAIIKIERSMMELNQLLQDLDAIVVQQEPLVENIESKAEETNTHLEAGNVHVEKAVTSARAARKKKWICLGIVVAVIVVIVIIVLIYGATAGGWFDNNNQGGAPPA
;
A
#
# COMPACT_ATOMS: atom_id res chain seq x y z
N MET A 1 3.05 15.17 16.68
CA MET A 1 4.18 14.65 15.88
C MET A 1 4.71 13.29 16.36
N THR A 2 4.01 12.61 17.27
CA THR A 2 4.39 11.28 17.82
C THR A 2 4.36 10.13 16.79
N GLY A 3 3.67 10.31 15.66
CA GLY A 3 3.50 9.26 14.65
C GLY A 3 4.76 8.91 13.87
N PHE A 4 5.54 9.91 13.43
CA PHE A 4 6.73 9.68 12.60
C PHE A 4 7.86 9.00 13.38
N ARG A 5 8.10 9.40 14.63
CA ARG A 5 9.04 8.70 15.53
C ARG A 5 8.64 7.24 15.76
N GLY A 6 7.35 6.98 16.01
CA GLY A 6 6.86 5.62 16.18
C GLY A 6 7.04 4.74 14.94
N LEU A 7 6.93 5.32 13.74
CA LEU A 7 7.20 4.61 12.48
C LEU A 7 8.69 4.33 12.29
N ALA A 8 9.56 5.32 12.56
CA ALA A 8 11.00 5.15 12.50
C ALA A 8 11.50 4.09 13.49
N ASP A 9 11.02 4.11 14.73
CA ASP A 9 11.36 3.13 15.76
C ASP A 9 10.91 1.72 15.40
N ARG A 10 9.75 1.59 14.74
CA ARG A 10 9.26 0.30 14.23
C ARG A 10 10.13 -0.21 13.10
N VAL A 11 10.50 0.65 12.17
CA VAL A 11 11.38 0.29 11.05
C VAL A 11 12.76 -0.10 11.56
N ARG A 12 13.30 0.65 12.52
CA ARG A 12 14.54 0.33 13.23
C ARG A 12 14.47 -1.03 13.94
N ARG A 13 13.36 -1.32 14.63
CA ARG A 13 13.15 -2.63 15.27
C ARG A 13 13.05 -3.77 14.27
N ILE A 14 12.28 -3.60 13.20
CA ILE A 14 12.13 -4.61 12.15
C ILE A 14 13.49 -4.88 11.48
N LYS A 15 14.26 -3.83 11.19
CA LYS A 15 15.61 -3.95 10.62
C LYS A 15 16.64 -4.55 11.56
N GLY A 16 16.48 -4.37 12.87
CA GLY A 16 17.37 -4.91 13.90
C GLY A 16 17.11 -6.38 14.26
N GLN A 17 16.06 -7.00 13.70
CA GLN A 17 15.79 -8.42 13.92
C GLN A 17 16.70 -9.29 13.02
N PRO A 18 17.25 -10.40 13.54
CA PRO A 18 18.09 -11.31 12.75
C PRO A 18 17.39 -11.88 11.51
N ASP A 19 16.06 -12.02 11.54
CA ASP A 19 15.23 -12.46 10.40
C ASP A 19 15.13 -11.44 9.26
N ALA A 20 15.54 -10.18 9.47
CA ALA A 20 15.58 -9.15 8.43
C ALA A 20 16.71 -9.38 7.42
N SER A 21 17.72 -10.16 7.78
CA SER A 21 18.82 -10.58 6.90
C SER A 21 18.43 -11.67 5.90
N ASN A 22 17.24 -12.26 6.04
CA ASN A 22 16.74 -13.25 5.09
C ASN A 22 16.42 -12.56 3.75
N PRO A 23 16.93 -13.03 2.60
CA PRO A 23 16.78 -12.37 1.29
C PRO A 23 15.34 -12.02 0.91
N ARG A 24 14.35 -12.82 1.35
CA ARG A 24 12.92 -12.56 1.12
C ARG A 24 12.38 -11.37 1.90
N ASN A 25 12.89 -11.13 3.11
CA ASN A 25 12.45 -10.05 3.99
C ASN A 25 13.19 -8.76 3.68
N GLN A 26 14.47 -8.85 3.27
CA GLN A 26 15.30 -7.71 2.89
C GLN A 26 14.65 -6.85 1.80
N ALA A 27 14.15 -7.46 0.73
CA ALA A 27 13.49 -6.72 -0.36
C ALA A 27 12.25 -5.93 0.10
N GLN A 28 11.51 -6.45 1.09
CA GLN A 28 10.35 -5.77 1.67
C GLN A 28 10.76 -4.62 2.59
N VAL A 29 11.80 -4.85 3.39
CA VAL A 29 12.39 -3.85 4.30
C VAL A 29 12.97 -2.67 3.52
N GLU A 30 13.67 -2.92 2.42
CA GLU A 30 14.20 -1.87 1.55
C GLU A 30 13.09 -1.09 0.83
N ALA A 31 12.05 -1.78 0.35
CA ALA A 31 10.91 -1.11 -0.26
C ALA A 31 10.19 -0.19 0.74
N LEU A 32 10.08 -0.61 2.00
CA LEU A 32 9.54 0.19 3.10
C LEU A 32 10.43 1.41 3.38
N ASP A 33 11.74 1.22 3.45
CA ASP A 33 12.72 2.31 3.64
C ASP A 33 12.60 3.39 2.56
N ARG A 34 12.62 2.98 1.29
CA ARG A 34 12.46 3.89 0.14
C ARG A 34 11.13 4.63 0.17
N ARG A 35 10.06 4.01 0.66
CA ARG A 35 8.75 4.66 0.81
C ARG A 35 8.77 5.70 1.92
N ILE A 36 9.39 5.39 3.06
CA ILE A 36 9.51 6.32 4.19
C ILE A 36 10.37 7.52 3.81
N ARG A 37 11.53 7.32 3.17
CA ARG A 37 12.38 8.40 2.67
C ARG A 37 11.63 9.34 1.73
N ARG A 38 10.88 8.78 0.76
CA ARG A 38 10.05 9.58 -0.15
C ARG A 38 9.00 10.40 0.59
N SER A 39 8.32 9.82 1.57
CA SER A 39 7.33 10.55 2.38
C SER A 39 7.97 11.66 3.21
N ILE A 40 9.15 11.43 3.80
CA ILE A 40 9.88 12.45 4.56
C ILE A 40 10.32 13.60 3.64
N ASN A 41 10.90 13.29 2.49
CA ASN A 41 11.33 14.30 1.53
C ASN A 41 10.16 15.14 1.02
N ALA A 42 9.03 14.49 0.70
CA ALA A 42 7.80 15.19 0.31
C ALA A 42 7.29 16.11 1.44
N PHE A 43 7.29 15.62 2.69
CA PHE A 43 6.89 16.43 3.83
C PHE A 43 7.83 17.62 4.08
N GLN A 44 9.15 17.41 3.98
CA GLN A 44 10.15 18.49 4.09
C GLN A 44 9.97 19.56 3.01
N GLN A 45 9.64 19.16 1.77
CA GLN A 45 9.32 20.10 0.69
C GLN A 45 8.08 20.92 1.02
N THR A 46 7.00 20.28 1.50
CA THR A 46 5.78 20.98 1.92
C THR A 46 6.04 21.94 3.08
N GLU A 47 6.79 21.52 4.11
CA GLU A 47 7.17 22.37 5.24
C GLU A 47 8.06 23.55 4.79
N SER A 48 8.96 23.32 3.83
CA SER A 48 9.79 24.40 3.26
C SER A 48 8.93 25.42 2.50
N GLN A 49 7.96 24.97 1.71
CA GLN A 49 7.02 25.85 1.01
C GLN A 49 6.17 26.64 2.00
N PHE A 50 5.60 25.97 3.00
CA PHE A 50 4.81 26.62 4.04
C PHE A 50 5.62 27.66 4.82
N ARG A 51 6.89 27.36 5.17
CA ARG A 51 7.81 28.33 5.78
C ARG A 51 7.98 29.57 4.91
N ARG A 52 8.22 29.40 3.59
CA ARG A 52 8.38 30.52 2.66
C ARG A 52 7.13 31.40 2.59
N GLU A 53 5.94 30.78 2.50
CA GLU A 53 4.67 31.50 2.49
C GLU A 53 4.45 32.31 3.78
N VAL A 54 4.77 31.73 4.95
CA VAL A 54 4.67 32.42 6.23
C VAL A 54 5.65 33.61 6.30
N GLN A 55 6.89 33.43 5.84
CA GLN A 55 7.88 34.50 5.77
C GLN A 55 7.45 35.63 4.85
N GLU A 56 6.89 35.33 3.66
CA GLU A 56 6.34 36.35 2.77
C GLU A 56 5.18 37.13 3.40
N GLN A 57 4.30 36.45 4.14
CA GLN A 57 3.21 37.14 4.85
C GLN A 57 3.75 38.08 5.94
N GLN A 58 4.73 37.62 6.72
CA GLN A 58 5.39 38.48 7.71
C GLN A 58 6.08 39.67 7.06
N ARG A 59 6.77 39.46 5.93
CA ARG A 59 7.41 40.51 5.13
C ARG A 59 6.41 41.59 4.73
N ARG A 60 5.27 41.20 4.16
CA ARG A 60 4.19 42.14 3.78
C ARG A 60 3.64 42.89 4.99
N GLN A 61 3.45 42.20 6.12
CA GLN A 61 2.96 42.82 7.35
C GLN A 61 3.96 43.82 7.94
N TYR A 62 5.26 43.54 7.82
CA TYR A 62 6.34 44.43 8.22
C TYR A 62 6.34 45.72 7.39
N LEU A 63 6.23 45.61 6.06
CA LEU A 63 6.18 46.76 5.15
C LEU A 63 4.96 47.67 5.39
N ILE A 64 3.84 47.13 5.88
CA ILE A 64 2.66 47.95 6.24
C ILE A 64 2.98 48.87 7.43
N VAL A 65 3.82 48.42 8.37
CA VAL A 65 4.21 49.18 9.56
C VAL A 65 5.38 50.11 9.25
N ARG A 66 6.37 49.63 8.50
CA ARG A 66 7.58 50.35 8.13
C ARG A 66 7.86 50.24 6.62
N PRO A 67 7.30 51.15 5.82
CA PRO A 67 7.39 51.09 4.35
C PRO A 67 8.78 51.44 3.80
N ASP A 68 9.63 52.09 4.61
CA ASP A 68 11.00 52.50 4.32
C ASP A 68 12.08 51.47 4.72
N ALA A 69 11.65 50.27 5.14
CA ALA A 69 12.56 49.22 5.59
C ALA A 69 13.44 48.68 4.46
N THR A 70 14.72 48.41 4.78
CA THR A 70 15.67 47.86 3.82
C THR A 70 15.52 46.35 3.67
N GLU A 71 15.94 45.81 2.53
CA GLU A 71 15.85 44.37 2.23
C GLU A 71 16.53 43.50 3.31
N GLN A 72 17.67 43.96 3.85
CA GLN A 72 18.38 43.31 4.95
C GLN A 72 17.58 43.32 6.25
N GLU A 73 17.01 44.46 6.61
CA GLU A 73 16.18 44.59 7.82
C GLU A 73 14.92 43.72 7.75
N LEU A 74 14.34 43.57 6.55
CA LEU A 74 13.23 42.65 6.31
C LEU A 74 13.62 41.18 6.43
N GLN A 75 14.80 40.79 5.93
CA GLN A 75 15.30 39.42 6.11
C GLN A 75 15.53 39.14 7.59
N GLU A 76 16.23 40.02 8.32
CA GLU A 76 16.48 39.85 9.76
C GLU A 76 15.19 39.78 10.58
N ALA A 77 14.16 40.54 10.21
CA ALA A 77 12.86 40.51 10.89
C ALA A 77 12.00 39.28 10.56
N THR A 78 12.28 38.57 9.46
CA THR A 78 11.47 37.43 8.96
C THR A 78 12.18 36.08 8.99
N GLU A 79 13.49 36.07 9.20
CA GLU A 79 14.25 34.85 9.42
C GLU A 79 13.84 34.16 10.71
N ALA A 80 14.12 32.87 10.80
CA ALA A 80 13.75 32.11 11.97
C ALA A 80 14.67 32.50 13.15
N GLY A 81 14.06 33.00 14.22
CA GLY A 81 14.77 33.74 15.27
C GLY A 81 14.75 35.27 15.08
N GLY A 82 14.14 35.76 14.00
CA GLY A 82 13.94 37.17 13.72
C GLY A 82 13.29 37.86 14.91
N ASP A 83 13.96 38.91 15.38
CA ASP A 83 13.79 39.40 16.72
C ASP A 83 12.39 39.99 16.85
N GLN A 84 11.53 39.33 17.63
CA GLN A 84 10.20 39.83 17.95
C GLN A 84 10.30 41.24 18.58
N GLN A 85 11.47 41.59 19.12
CA GLN A 85 11.83 42.95 19.54
C GLN A 85 11.94 43.95 18.39
N ILE A 86 12.54 43.62 17.24
CA ILE A 86 12.66 44.52 16.08
C ILE A 86 11.27 44.93 15.58
N PHE A 87 10.34 43.97 15.52
CA PHE A 87 8.96 44.29 15.13
C PHE A 87 8.23 45.14 16.18
N GLN A 88 8.41 44.84 17.47
CA GLN A 88 7.86 45.66 18.55
C GLN A 88 8.41 47.09 18.52
N GLN A 89 9.69 47.26 18.20
CA GLN A 89 10.34 48.56 18.15
C GLN A 89 9.87 49.37 16.92
N ALA A 90 9.71 48.72 15.76
CA ALA A 90 9.11 49.35 14.58
C ALA A 90 7.67 49.81 14.85
N LEU A 91 6.89 49.04 15.61
CA LEU A 91 5.52 49.37 15.99
C LEU A 91 5.40 50.50 17.03
N LEU A 92 6.36 50.62 17.95
CA LEU A 92 6.40 51.72 18.91
C LEU A 92 6.70 53.06 18.23
N ASN A 93 7.49 53.03 17.15
CA ASN A 93 7.84 54.19 16.34
C ASN A 93 6.73 54.57 15.34
N ALA A 94 5.80 53.66 15.04
CA ALA A 94 4.67 53.93 14.17
C ALA A 94 3.52 54.59 14.95
N ASP A 95 3.02 55.73 14.48
CA ASP A 95 1.92 56.51 15.08
C ASP A 95 0.56 55.75 15.23
N ARG A 96 0.47 54.51 14.73
CA ARG A 96 -0.77 53.71 14.67
C ARG A 96 -0.85 52.64 15.77
N ARG A 97 -0.90 53.05 17.03
CA ARG A 97 -0.95 52.15 18.21
C ARG A 97 -2.10 51.13 18.22
N GLY A 98 -3.26 51.45 17.64
CA GLY A 98 -4.43 50.54 17.62
C GLY A 98 -4.31 49.38 16.62
N GLN A 99 -3.74 49.62 15.43
CA GLN A 99 -3.44 48.57 14.44
C GLN A 99 -2.18 47.79 14.81
N ALA A 100 -1.35 48.37 15.68
CA ALA A 100 -0.10 47.77 16.10
C ALA A 100 -0.28 46.48 16.92
N GLN A 101 -1.29 46.43 17.80
CA GLN A 101 -1.51 45.28 18.68
C GLN A 101 -1.98 44.02 17.93
N SER A 102 -2.86 44.17 16.94
CA SER A 102 -3.33 43.05 16.12
C SER A 102 -2.22 42.54 15.20
N ALA A 103 -1.44 43.44 14.60
CA ALA A 103 -0.26 43.08 13.80
C ALA A 103 0.77 42.33 14.64
N LEU A 104 1.03 42.77 15.88
CA LEU A 104 1.90 42.07 16.83
C LEU A 104 1.43 40.65 17.11
N ARG A 105 0.14 40.48 17.43
CA ARG A 105 -0.43 39.15 17.71
C ARG A 105 -0.26 38.20 16.52
N ASN A 106 -0.53 38.68 15.31
CA ASN A 106 -0.35 37.90 14.09
C ASN A 106 1.12 37.50 13.88
N VAL A 107 2.05 38.44 14.07
CA VAL A 107 3.49 38.14 13.94
C VAL A 107 3.95 37.12 14.99
N ARG A 108 3.48 37.23 16.24
CA ARG A 108 3.78 36.23 17.29
C ARG A 108 3.30 34.83 16.90
N GLU A 109 2.06 34.72 16.44
CA GLU A 109 1.47 33.45 16.01
C GLU A 109 2.24 32.84 14.82
N ARG A 110 2.65 33.66 13.84
CA ARG A 110 3.49 33.22 12.73
C ARG A 110 4.88 32.79 13.17
N HIS A 111 5.49 33.50 14.11
CA HIS A 111 6.80 33.14 14.66
C HIS A 111 6.74 31.79 15.39
N GLU A 112 5.69 31.56 16.20
CA GLU A 112 5.46 30.26 16.83
C GLU A 112 5.27 29.14 15.79
N ALA A 113 4.55 29.43 14.70
CA ALA A 113 4.42 28.49 13.59
C ALA A 113 5.78 28.15 12.97
N ILE A 114 6.64 29.14 12.70
CA ILE A 114 8.01 28.91 12.18
C ILE A 114 8.81 28.04 13.14
N ILE A 115 8.83 28.34 14.44
CA ILE A 115 9.55 27.53 15.45
C ILE A 115 9.07 26.08 15.43
N LYS A 116 7.76 25.86 15.26
CA LYS A 116 7.20 24.51 15.17
C LYS A 116 7.68 23.78 13.91
N ILE A 117 7.73 24.47 12.76
CA ILE A 117 8.28 23.92 11.51
C ILE A 117 9.75 23.54 11.71
N GLU A 118 10.56 24.40 12.32
CA GLU A 118 11.98 24.14 12.57
C GLU A 118 12.20 22.93 13.47
N ARG A 119 11.45 22.84 14.57
CA ARG A 119 11.47 21.66 15.44
C ARG A 119 11.13 20.41 14.65
N SER A 120 10.11 20.49 13.78
CA SER A 120 9.70 19.36 12.95
C SER A 120 10.78 18.97 11.93
N MET A 121 11.42 19.94 11.29
CA MET A 121 12.52 19.70 10.36
C MET A 121 13.75 19.09 11.06
N MET A 122 14.10 19.57 12.26
CA MET A 122 15.17 18.98 13.07
C MET A 122 14.85 17.52 13.43
N GLU A 123 13.61 17.24 13.85
CA GLU A 123 13.17 15.88 14.14
C GLU A 123 13.22 14.96 12.91
N LEU A 124 12.83 15.45 11.74
CA LEU A 124 12.91 14.70 10.49
C LEU A 124 14.35 14.47 10.05
N ASN A 125 15.23 15.44 10.26
CA ASN A 125 16.66 15.29 9.96
C ASN A 125 17.27 14.20 10.86
N GLN A 126 16.99 14.21 12.16
CA GLN A 126 17.42 13.14 13.06
C GLN A 126 16.87 11.78 12.63
N LEU A 127 15.62 11.72 12.19
CA LEU A 127 15.00 10.50 11.68
C LEU A 127 15.72 9.98 10.43
N LEU A 128 16.07 10.87 9.49
CA LEU A 128 16.86 10.50 8.30
C LEU A 128 18.25 9.99 8.67
N GLN A 129 18.96 10.66 9.59
CA GLN A 129 20.26 10.20 10.07
C GLN A 129 20.17 8.80 10.72
N ASP A 130 19.11 8.56 11.50
CA ASP A 130 18.85 7.25 12.09
C ASP A 130 18.54 6.17 11.04
N LEU A 131 17.94 6.54 9.91
CA LEU A 131 17.73 5.64 8.76
C LEU A 131 19.02 5.41 7.96
N ASP A 132 19.86 6.43 7.80
CA ASP A 132 21.15 6.38 7.11
C ASP A 132 22.17 5.52 7.85
N ALA A 133 22.22 5.62 9.18
CA ALA A 133 23.09 4.79 10.02
C ALA A 133 22.82 3.27 9.87
N ILE A 134 21.64 2.89 9.40
CA ILE A 134 21.23 1.49 9.18
C ILE A 134 21.36 1.10 7.68
N VAL A 135 21.57 2.06 6.78
CA VAL A 135 21.55 1.87 5.32
C VAL A 135 22.82 2.46 4.70
N VAL A 136 23.97 1.82 4.94
CA VAL A 136 25.24 2.17 4.26
C VAL A 136 25.39 1.43 2.91
N GLN A 137 24.32 0.88 2.34
CA GLN A 137 24.34 0.33 0.98
C GLN A 137 23.04 0.62 0.24
N GLN A 138 22.86 1.84 -0.29
CA GLN A 138 21.97 2.02 -1.45
C GLN A 138 22.22 3.34 -2.20
N GLU A 139 22.88 3.23 -3.35
CA GLU A 139 22.83 4.19 -4.47
C GLU A 139 22.87 3.38 -5.78
N PRO A 140 22.28 3.85 -6.90
CA PRO A 140 20.86 4.11 -7.09
C PRO A 140 20.28 3.27 -8.25
N LEU A 141 18.99 2.93 -8.19
CA LEU A 141 18.16 2.98 -9.40
C LEU A 141 16.74 3.38 -9.02
N VAL A 142 16.43 4.63 -9.35
CA VAL A 142 15.11 5.24 -9.34
C VAL A 142 14.33 4.67 -10.53
N GLU A 143 13.93 3.39 -10.50
CA GLU A 143 13.05 2.82 -11.53
C GLU A 143 12.53 1.43 -11.14
N ASN A 144 11.67 1.33 -10.12
CA ASN A 144 11.11 0.02 -9.72
C ASN A 144 9.70 0.14 -9.11
N ILE A 145 8.92 1.10 -9.60
CA ILE A 145 7.48 1.15 -9.31
C ILE A 145 6.70 0.59 -10.52
N GLU A 146 7.21 0.76 -11.73
CA GLU A 146 6.60 0.26 -12.96
C GLU A 146 6.68 -1.28 -13.07
N SER A 147 7.84 -1.86 -12.75
CA SER A 147 8.05 -3.32 -12.73
C SER A 147 7.10 -4.07 -11.77
N LYS A 148 6.69 -3.47 -10.65
CA LYS A 148 5.73 -4.12 -9.72
C LYS A 148 4.27 -4.03 -10.18
N ALA A 149 3.91 -3.00 -10.93
CA ALA A 149 2.61 -2.96 -11.59
C ALA A 149 2.54 -3.99 -12.74
N GLU A 150 3.65 -4.18 -13.45
CA GLU A 150 3.81 -5.21 -14.48
C GLU A 150 3.80 -6.63 -13.90
N GLU A 151 4.50 -6.89 -12.78
CA GLU A 151 4.41 -8.17 -12.05
C GLU A 151 2.98 -8.46 -11.58
N THR A 152 2.25 -7.45 -11.11
CA THR A 152 0.84 -7.62 -10.72
C THR A 152 -0.05 -7.94 -11.93
N ASN A 153 0.22 -7.34 -13.09
CA ASN A 153 -0.48 -7.66 -14.34
C ASN A 153 -0.18 -9.08 -14.83
N THR A 154 1.09 -9.49 -14.82
CA THR A 154 1.50 -10.85 -15.23
C THR A 154 0.98 -11.94 -14.28
N HIS A 155 0.86 -11.66 -12.98
CA HIS A 155 0.20 -12.56 -12.04
C HIS A 155 -1.32 -12.68 -12.25
N LEU A 156 -2.00 -11.60 -12.68
CA LEU A 156 -3.41 -11.66 -13.08
C LEU A 156 -3.60 -12.45 -14.38
N GLU A 157 -2.70 -12.28 -15.35
CA GLU A 157 -2.72 -13.02 -16.62
C GLU A 157 -2.46 -14.52 -16.41
N ALA A 158 -1.48 -14.88 -15.58
CA ALA A 158 -1.24 -16.27 -15.18
C ALA A 158 -2.45 -16.87 -14.43
N GLY A 159 -3.10 -16.09 -13.56
CA GLY A 159 -4.32 -16.48 -12.87
C GLY A 159 -5.45 -16.83 -13.84
N ASN A 160 -5.63 -16.04 -14.89
CA ASN A 160 -6.66 -16.30 -15.92
C ASN A 160 -6.39 -17.60 -16.71
N VAL A 161 -5.12 -17.87 -17.05
CA VAL A 161 -4.72 -19.12 -17.72
C VAL A 161 -4.95 -20.35 -16.84
N HIS A 162 -4.73 -20.24 -15.52
CA HIS A 162 -5.00 -21.33 -14.59
C HIS A 162 -6.51 -21.59 -14.43
N VAL A 163 -7.35 -20.56 -14.43
CA VAL A 163 -8.81 -20.69 -14.43
C VAL A 163 -9.30 -21.33 -15.73
N GLU A 164 -8.79 -20.92 -16.88
CA GLU A 164 -9.15 -21.49 -18.18
C GLU A 164 -8.74 -22.98 -18.29
N LYS A 165 -7.52 -23.33 -17.85
CA LYS A 165 -7.07 -24.73 -17.76
C LYS A 165 -7.92 -25.55 -16.79
N ALA A 166 -8.34 -24.97 -15.66
CA ALA A 166 -9.22 -25.63 -14.71
C ALA A 166 -10.61 -25.90 -15.31
N VAL A 167 -11.20 -24.94 -16.04
CA VAL A 167 -12.50 -25.09 -16.70
C VAL A 167 -12.44 -26.12 -17.82
N THR A 168 -11.42 -26.09 -18.66
CA THR A 168 -11.24 -27.05 -19.76
C THR A 168 -10.99 -28.48 -19.25
N SER A 169 -10.14 -28.63 -18.22
CA SER A 169 -9.91 -29.91 -17.54
C SER A 169 -11.18 -30.46 -16.90
N ALA A 170 -11.95 -29.62 -16.19
CA ALA A 170 -13.22 -30.00 -15.60
C ALA A 170 -14.26 -30.44 -16.65
N ARG A 171 -14.33 -29.74 -17.80
CA ARG A 171 -15.23 -30.09 -18.91
C ARG A 171 -14.82 -31.40 -19.58
N ALA A 172 -13.52 -31.62 -19.79
CA ALA A 172 -12.99 -32.87 -20.35
C ALA A 172 -13.23 -34.06 -19.41
N ALA A 173 -13.07 -33.87 -18.10
CA ALA A 173 -13.35 -34.90 -17.09
C ALA A 173 -14.82 -35.31 -17.11
N ARG A 174 -15.76 -34.37 -17.26
CA ARG A 174 -17.19 -34.68 -17.43
C ARG A 174 -17.42 -35.51 -18.70
N LYS A 175 -16.88 -35.09 -19.86
CA LYS A 175 -17.06 -35.83 -21.13
C LYS A 175 -16.53 -37.28 -21.04
N LYS A 176 -15.37 -37.49 -20.42
CA LYS A 176 -14.77 -38.82 -20.22
C LYS A 176 -15.63 -39.74 -19.32
N LYS A 177 -16.32 -39.19 -18.31
CA LYS A 177 -17.25 -39.96 -17.48
C LYS A 177 -18.42 -40.54 -18.28
N TRP A 178 -19.01 -39.75 -19.18
CA TRP A 178 -20.10 -40.19 -20.05
C TRP A 178 -19.66 -41.24 -21.09
N ILE A 179 -18.44 -41.08 -21.64
CA ILE A 179 -17.87 -42.08 -22.56
C ILE A 179 -17.62 -43.41 -21.82
N CYS A 180 -17.05 -43.36 -20.61
CA CYS A 180 -16.83 -44.56 -19.79
C CYS A 180 -18.15 -45.26 -19.46
N LEU A 181 -19.18 -44.49 -19.05
CA LEU A 181 -20.51 -45.03 -18.78
C LEU A 181 -21.11 -45.72 -20.01
N GLY A 182 -20.99 -45.11 -21.20
CA GLY A 182 -21.47 -45.71 -22.46
C GLY A 182 -20.80 -47.04 -22.78
N ILE A 183 -19.49 -47.16 -22.56
CA ILE A 183 -18.75 -48.42 -22.76
C ILE A 183 -19.24 -49.50 -21.80
N VAL A 184 -19.43 -49.16 -20.52
CA VAL A 184 -19.94 -50.11 -19.51
C VAL A 184 -21.34 -50.63 -19.89
N VAL A 185 -22.24 -49.74 -20.32
CA VAL A 185 -23.59 -50.12 -20.76
C VAL A 185 -23.52 -51.02 -22.00
N ALA A 186 -22.67 -50.72 -22.97
CA ALA A 186 -22.50 -51.55 -24.16
C ALA A 186 -22.03 -52.98 -23.81
N VAL A 187 -21.08 -53.12 -22.88
CA VAL A 187 -20.60 -54.43 -22.40
C VAL A 187 -21.74 -55.22 -21.75
N ILE A 188 -22.57 -54.57 -20.91
CA ILE A 188 -23.73 -55.23 -20.28
C ILE A 188 -24.72 -55.72 -21.34
N VAL A 189 -25.02 -54.92 -22.36
CA VAL A 189 -25.92 -55.31 -23.45
C VAL A 189 -25.40 -56.53 -24.20
N VAL A 190 -24.09 -56.58 -24.50
CA VAL A 190 -23.47 -57.74 -25.15
C VAL A 190 -23.61 -59.00 -24.28
N ILE A 191 -23.37 -58.90 -22.98
CA ILE A 191 -23.55 -60.02 -22.05
C ILE A 191 -25.01 -60.51 -22.05
N VAL A 192 -25.98 -59.59 -22.01
CA VAL A 192 -27.42 -59.95 -22.06
C VAL A 192 -27.77 -60.66 -23.36
N ILE A 193 -27.29 -60.16 -24.52
CA ILE A 193 -27.52 -60.81 -25.81
C ILE A 193 -26.93 -62.23 -25.84
N ILE A 194 -25.72 -62.40 -25.31
CA ILE A 194 -25.07 -63.71 -25.21
C ILE A 194 -25.93 -64.65 -24.34
N VAL A 195 -26.37 -64.21 -23.16
CA VAL A 195 -27.24 -65.00 -22.28
C VAL A 195 -28.57 -65.35 -22.94
N LEU A 196 -29.19 -64.43 -23.69
CA LEU A 196 -30.43 -64.71 -24.41
C LEU A 196 -30.24 -65.72 -25.55
N ILE A 197 -29.15 -65.65 -26.31
CA ILE A 197 -28.86 -66.62 -27.37
C ILE A 197 -28.58 -68.01 -26.76
N TYR A 198 -27.77 -68.08 -25.70
CA TYR A 198 -27.49 -69.35 -25.01
C TYR A 198 -28.75 -69.90 -24.32
N GLY A 199 -29.59 -69.06 -23.72
CA GLY A 199 -30.85 -69.49 -23.10
C GLY A 199 -31.96 -69.86 -24.10
N ALA A 200 -31.91 -69.33 -25.33
CA ALA A 200 -32.82 -69.72 -26.40
C ALA A 200 -32.39 -71.00 -27.12
N THR A 201 -31.08 -71.28 -27.19
CA THR A 201 -30.50 -72.48 -27.82
C THR A 201 -30.40 -73.66 -26.85
N ALA A 202 -30.16 -73.40 -25.56
CA ALA A 202 -30.28 -74.36 -24.47
C ALA A 202 -31.60 -74.07 -23.72
N GLY A 203 -32.69 -74.67 -24.19
CA GLY A 203 -34.04 -74.37 -23.70
C GLY A 203 -34.18 -74.45 -22.17
N GLY A 204 -34.68 -73.37 -21.58
CA GLY A 204 -35.27 -73.35 -20.23
C GLY A 204 -34.65 -72.34 -19.27
N TRP A 205 -35.13 -71.09 -19.27
CA TRP A 205 -34.80 -70.12 -18.19
C TRP A 205 -35.88 -69.07 -17.87
N PHE A 206 -37.13 -69.29 -18.29
CA PHE A 206 -38.27 -68.49 -17.79
C PHE A 206 -39.35 -69.44 -17.28
N ASP A 207 -39.16 -69.95 -16.06
CA ASP A 207 -40.19 -70.74 -15.38
C ASP A 207 -40.99 -69.82 -14.45
N ASN A 208 -42.26 -69.59 -14.78
CA ASN A 208 -43.20 -68.78 -14.01
C ASN A 208 -44.04 -69.73 -13.15
N ASN A 209 -43.72 -69.82 -11.86
CA ASN A 209 -44.30 -70.83 -10.97
C ASN A 209 -45.63 -70.31 -10.38
N ASN A 210 -46.77 -70.70 -10.96
CA ASN A 210 -48.10 -70.52 -10.35
C ASN A 210 -48.64 -71.89 -9.90
N GLN A 211 -48.66 -72.11 -8.59
CA GLN A 211 -49.12 -73.35 -7.96
C GLN A 211 -50.65 -73.44 -7.93
N GLY A 212 -51.19 -74.58 -8.38
CA GLY A 212 -52.58 -74.99 -8.15
C GLY A 212 -52.67 -76.51 -8.12
N GLY A 213 -52.78 -77.09 -6.93
CA GLY A 213 -52.87 -78.53 -6.72
C GLY A 213 -54.30 -79.08 -6.76
N ALA A 214 -54.42 -80.41 -6.88
CA ALA A 214 -55.51 -81.24 -6.33
C ALA A 214 -55.19 -82.76 -6.54
N PRO A 215 -55.76 -83.66 -5.72
CA PRO A 215 -55.16 -84.95 -5.33
C PRO A 215 -55.71 -86.20 -6.06
N PRO A 216 -55.07 -87.38 -5.91
CA PRO A 216 -55.55 -88.65 -6.46
C PRO A 216 -56.65 -89.32 -5.60
N ALA A 217 -57.56 -90.03 -6.29
CA ALA A 217 -58.58 -90.91 -5.71
C ALA A 217 -58.00 -92.27 -5.27
#